data_AF-A0A395S0E0-F1
#
_entry.id   AF-A0A395S0E0-F1
#
_cell.length_a   1.000
_cell.length_b   1.000
_cell.length_c   1.000
_cell.angle_alpha   90.00
_cell.angle_beta   90.00
_cell.angle_gamma   90.00
#
_symmetry.space_group_name_H-M   'P 1'
#
loop_
_entity.id
_entity.type
_entity.pdbx_description
1 polymer ?
#
loop_
_entity_poly.entity_id
_entity_poly.type
_entity_poly.pdbx_seq_one_letter_code
_entity_poly.pdbx_strand_id
1 'polypeptide(L)'
;MILTRNTTRIALTRLLSQQSQAPTITRLKPEEGQQILVKQQLNRPVTPNLGIYKIEQIWFSASAWTRITGLIVGGTAYLTLGAHAVAPYLGLGFDSSALVSAFGALPFVAKAAIKFGLLGFPFSYHFINGIRHLVFDLGIGYKKAQFKKSEAATWILSLPYSLPLLRRLQFTKLEGGLRETAKVILAAESKLEESPKQFTAMYVDVGGGPDTQTWIYSTYEHPDQAATRDTTIYEKQLDKVVQKSIEIAKDYGRELVYGDAVLLGTLHDSVRELLCKTGRVQPRETGVYDKWLFKYEDIPKDEVELPEGMKWGTATEDDCRIVVSRTNIPRTVQVLRRMPSLMIKLEDGTPVSWAFLGFDGSLISLHCEEPYRRRGLAKTLAAKLFREKSLDFADDGWCCADVAPDNGGSRGMCKSLNGKPYWRISWVLLHVGEKVPIQKTGTA
;
A
#
# COMPACT_ATOMS: atom_id res chain seq x y z
N MET A 1 18.01 -21.44 -48.70
CA MET A 1 18.39 -20.98 -47.36
C MET A 1 19.91 -21.13 -47.21
N ILE A 2 20.65 -20.07 -47.51
CA ILE A 2 22.13 -20.09 -47.54
C ILE A 2 22.60 -19.80 -46.12
N LEU A 3 22.99 -20.84 -45.39
CA LEU A 3 23.71 -20.70 -44.13
C LEU A 3 25.12 -20.17 -44.44
N THR A 4 25.36 -18.91 -44.08
CA THR A 4 26.65 -18.23 -44.26
C THR A 4 27.75 -18.95 -43.47
N ARG A 5 28.85 -19.28 -44.16
CA ARG A 5 30.11 -19.92 -43.68
C ARG A 5 30.69 -19.41 -42.34
N ASN A 6 30.25 -18.26 -41.83
CA ASN A 6 30.74 -17.65 -40.60
C ASN A 6 30.09 -18.19 -39.32
N THR A 7 28.84 -18.68 -39.36
CA THR A 7 28.19 -19.25 -38.16
C THR A 7 28.77 -20.63 -37.79
N THR A 8 29.19 -21.41 -38.78
CA THR A 8 29.82 -22.73 -38.56
C THR A 8 31.19 -22.62 -37.91
N ARG A 9 31.96 -21.56 -38.23
CA ARG A 9 33.27 -21.32 -37.59
C ARG A 9 33.13 -20.97 -36.11
N ILE A 10 32.19 -20.10 -35.73
CA ILE A 10 32.01 -19.69 -34.33
C ILE A 10 31.53 -20.85 -33.46
N ALA A 11 30.67 -21.72 -33.97
CA ALA A 11 30.25 -22.94 -33.27
C ALA A 11 31.42 -23.92 -33.06
N LEU A 12 32.30 -24.06 -34.05
CA LEU A 12 33.47 -24.94 -33.97
C LEU A 12 34.53 -24.41 -32.99
N THR A 13 34.79 -23.10 -32.94
CA THR A 13 35.74 -22.51 -31.98
C THR A 13 35.27 -22.66 -30.54
N ARG A 14 33.95 -22.61 -30.30
CA ARG A 14 33.35 -22.78 -28.96
C ARG A 14 33.38 -24.23 -28.48
N LEU A 15 33.29 -25.19 -29.40
CA LEU A 15 33.48 -26.62 -29.12
C LEU A 15 34.95 -26.96 -28.85
N LEU A 16 35.89 -26.31 -29.55
CA LEU A 16 37.33 -26.49 -29.31
C LEU A 16 37.82 -25.80 -28.01
N SER A 17 37.21 -24.68 -27.61
CA SER A 17 37.53 -24.03 -26.31
C SER A 17 36.91 -24.74 -25.10
N GLN A 18 36.10 -25.78 -25.32
CA GLN A 18 35.46 -26.59 -24.28
C GLN A 18 36.16 -27.93 -24.04
N GLN A 19 37.38 -28.14 -24.55
CA GLN A 19 38.28 -29.13 -23.97
C GLN A 19 38.82 -28.61 -22.64
N SER A 20 37.99 -28.65 -21.59
CA SER A 20 38.52 -28.57 -20.23
C SER A 20 39.37 -29.82 -20.04
N GLN A 21 40.69 -29.66 -19.95
CA GLN A 21 41.51 -30.73 -19.39
C GLN A 21 40.89 -31.11 -18.05
N ALA A 22 40.63 -32.40 -17.85
CA ALA A 22 40.19 -32.89 -16.56
C ALA A 22 41.21 -32.39 -15.51
N PRO A 23 40.76 -31.75 -14.42
CA PRO A 23 41.68 -31.16 -13.46
C PRO A 23 42.61 -32.24 -12.93
N THR A 24 43.92 -32.03 -13.05
CA THR A 24 44.91 -32.92 -12.42
C THR A 24 44.71 -32.84 -10.91
N ILE A 25 44.22 -33.91 -10.30
CA ILE A 25 44.02 -33.98 -8.85
C ILE A 25 45.38 -34.25 -8.21
N THR A 26 46.06 -33.19 -7.77
CA THR A 26 47.29 -33.28 -6.97
C THR A 26 46.91 -33.26 -5.50
N ARG A 27 47.40 -34.22 -4.70
CA ARG A 27 47.26 -34.16 -3.24
C ARG A 27 48.21 -33.11 -2.68
N LEU A 28 47.66 -32.01 -2.18
CA LEU A 28 48.40 -30.97 -1.48
C LEU A 28 48.36 -31.21 0.03
N LYS A 29 49.42 -30.82 0.72
CA LYS A 29 49.36 -30.72 2.19
C LYS A 29 48.48 -29.52 2.58
N PRO A 30 47.74 -29.58 3.71
CA PRO A 30 46.84 -28.49 4.12
C PRO A 30 47.50 -27.11 4.17
N GLU A 31 48.76 -27.05 4.60
CA GLU A 31 49.57 -25.82 4.70
C GLU A 31 49.88 -25.20 3.33
N GLU A 32 50.19 -26.03 2.33
CA GLU A 32 50.44 -25.61 0.94
C GLU A 32 49.15 -25.07 0.31
N GLY A 33 48.01 -25.73 0.58
CA GLY A 33 46.68 -25.25 0.18
C GLY A 33 46.35 -23.88 0.76
N GLN A 34 46.62 -23.67 2.05
CA GLN A 34 46.38 -22.39 2.72
C GLN A 34 47.23 -21.26 2.13
N GLN A 35 48.51 -21.51 1.84
CA GLN A 35 49.40 -20.52 1.22
C GLN A 35 48.94 -20.14 -0.20
N ILE A 36 48.45 -21.10 -0.98
CA ILE A 36 47.89 -20.84 -2.31
C ILE A 36 46.62 -19.97 -2.19
N LEU A 37 45.73 -20.28 -1.24
CA LEU A 37 44.52 -19.48 -1.02
C LEU A 37 44.83 -18.04 -0.59
N VAL A 38 45.79 -17.83 0.31
CA VAL A 38 46.23 -16.49 0.74
C VAL A 38 46.85 -15.71 -0.41
N LYS A 39 47.73 -16.33 -1.22
CA LYS A 39 48.29 -15.68 -2.43
C LYS A 39 47.23 -15.34 -3.46
N GLN A 40 46.19 -16.18 -3.59
CA GLN A 40 45.06 -15.90 -4.47
C GLN A 40 44.16 -14.78 -3.92
N GLN A 41 43.98 -14.66 -2.60
CA GLN A 41 43.20 -13.59 -1.97
C GLN A 41 43.82 -12.21 -2.18
N LEU A 42 45.15 -12.09 -2.17
CA LEU A 42 45.87 -10.83 -2.43
C LEU A 42 45.65 -10.28 -3.85
N ASN A 43 45.42 -11.17 -4.82
CA ASN A 43 45.23 -10.81 -6.23
C ASN A 43 43.76 -10.76 -6.65
N ARG A 44 42.82 -11.07 -5.74
CA ARG A 44 41.39 -10.99 -6.02
C ARG A 44 40.88 -9.62 -5.56
N PRO A 45 40.19 -8.86 -6.43
CA PRO A 45 39.53 -7.64 -5.99
C PRO A 45 38.50 -8.01 -4.92
N VAL A 46 38.47 -7.23 -3.84
CA VAL A 46 37.41 -7.34 -2.85
C VAL A 46 36.12 -6.92 -3.54
N THR A 47 35.11 -7.79 -3.52
CA THR A 47 33.80 -7.47 -4.08
C THR A 47 33.28 -6.17 -3.49
N PRO A 48 32.66 -5.28 -4.30
CA PRO A 48 32.22 -3.98 -3.82
C PRO A 48 31.33 -4.12 -2.58
N ASN A 49 31.57 -3.28 -1.58
CA ASN A 49 30.99 -3.43 -0.24
C ASN A 49 30.02 -2.26 0.07
N LEU A 50 30.18 -1.57 1.20
CA LEU A 50 29.30 -0.50 1.65
C LEU A 50 29.09 0.60 0.59
N GLY A 51 30.02 0.79 -0.34
CA GLY A 51 29.92 1.77 -1.43
C GLY A 51 28.89 1.46 -2.52
N ILE A 52 28.35 0.24 -2.60
CA ILE A 52 27.37 -0.15 -3.64
C ILE A 52 25.98 -0.49 -3.11
N TYR A 53 25.84 -0.67 -1.80
CA TYR A 53 24.54 -0.96 -1.19
C TYR A 53 23.72 0.32 -1.03
N LYS A 54 22.40 0.19 -1.03
CA LYS A 54 21.49 1.33 -0.83
C LYS A 54 21.78 2.02 0.50
N ILE A 55 21.92 3.34 0.48
CA ILE A 55 22.24 4.16 1.67
C ILE A 55 21.24 3.91 2.81
N GLU A 56 19.95 3.75 2.48
CA GLU A 56 18.87 3.42 3.42
C GLU A 56 19.15 2.14 4.21
N GLN A 57 19.72 1.12 3.56
CA GLN A 57 19.99 -0.18 4.15
C GLN A 57 21.25 -0.19 5.01
N ILE A 58 22.14 0.80 4.84
CA ILE A 58 23.41 0.88 5.56
C ILE A 58 23.34 1.94 6.64
N TRP A 59 23.32 3.21 6.24
CA TRP A 59 23.49 4.36 7.12
C TRP A 59 22.21 4.74 7.85
N PHE A 60 21.06 4.52 7.23
CA PHE A 60 19.76 4.73 7.86
C PHE A 60 19.12 3.44 8.39
N SER A 61 19.91 2.36 8.48
CA SER A 61 19.44 1.13 9.09
C SER A 61 19.38 1.24 10.60
N ALA A 62 18.40 0.57 11.19
CA ALA A 62 18.24 0.58 12.64
C ALA A 62 19.40 -0.09 13.40
N SER A 63 20.12 -1.02 12.75
CA SER A 63 21.33 -1.62 13.31
C SER A 63 22.47 -0.60 13.42
N ALA A 64 22.73 0.17 12.35
CA ALA A 64 23.76 1.21 12.37
C ALA A 64 23.45 2.30 13.40
N TRP A 65 22.20 2.77 13.42
CA TRP A 65 21.78 3.78 14.39
C TRP A 65 21.85 3.31 15.82
N THR A 66 21.56 2.04 16.12
CA THR A 66 21.73 1.48 17.48
C THR A 66 23.16 1.52 17.96
N ARG A 67 24.12 1.28 17.06
CA ARG A 67 25.55 1.37 17.38
C ARG A 67 25.98 2.82 17.58
N ILE A 68 25.57 3.72 16.68
CA ILE A 68 25.91 5.15 16.77
C ILE A 68 25.33 5.75 18.06
N THR A 69 24.05 5.54 18.34
CA THR A 69 23.40 6.06 19.54
C THR A 69 23.96 5.39 20.81
N GLY A 70 24.29 4.09 20.76
CA GLY A 70 24.94 3.39 21.85
C GLY A 70 26.32 3.94 22.18
N LEU A 71 27.14 4.25 21.16
CA LEU A 71 28.44 4.91 21.33
C LEU A 71 28.29 6.32 21.89
N ILE A 72 27.28 7.08 21.47
CA ILE A 72 27.02 8.42 22.00
C ILE A 72 26.62 8.33 23.48
N VAL A 73 25.65 7.48 23.83
CA VAL A 73 25.15 7.34 25.20
C VAL A 73 26.23 6.77 26.11
N GLY A 74 26.84 5.64 25.73
CA GLY A 74 27.89 4.99 26.48
C GLY A 74 29.14 5.86 26.58
N GLY A 75 29.60 6.41 25.46
CA GLY A 75 30.76 7.31 25.42
C GLY A 75 30.57 8.55 26.30
N THR A 76 29.40 9.19 26.23
CA THR A 76 29.10 10.34 27.10
C THR A 76 29.09 9.93 28.58
N ALA A 77 28.49 8.78 28.92
CA ALA A 77 28.47 8.28 30.29
C ALA A 77 29.89 7.98 30.80
N TYR A 78 30.70 7.24 30.04
CA TYR A 78 32.08 6.89 30.43
C TYR A 78 32.98 8.12 30.53
N LEU A 79 32.89 9.06 29.59
CA LEU A 79 33.66 10.30 29.65
C LEU A 79 33.26 11.15 30.86
N THR A 80 31.97 11.25 31.16
CA THR A 80 31.48 12.04 32.31
C THR A 80 31.89 11.40 33.63
N LEU A 81 31.72 10.08 33.78
CA LEU A 81 32.12 9.35 34.98
C LEU A 81 33.64 9.35 35.17
N GLY A 82 34.39 9.16 34.08
CA GLY A 82 35.86 9.21 34.10
C GLY A 82 36.38 10.60 34.44
N ALA A 83 35.81 11.65 33.85
CA ALA A 83 36.15 13.02 34.19
C ALA A 83 35.84 13.33 35.66
N HIS A 84 34.69 12.89 36.16
CA HIS A 84 34.33 13.07 37.57
C HIS A 84 35.29 12.35 38.52
N ALA A 85 35.77 11.16 38.14
CA ALA A 85 36.75 10.41 38.93
C ALA A 85 38.16 11.01 38.90
N VAL A 86 38.62 11.56 37.76
CA VAL A 86 40.00 12.01 37.56
C VAL A 86 40.21 13.49 37.88
N ALA A 87 39.22 14.35 37.60
CA ALA A 87 39.36 15.80 37.72
C ALA A 87 39.85 16.30 39.10
N PRO A 88 39.40 15.74 40.25
CA PRO A 88 39.92 16.14 41.56
C PRO A 88 41.44 15.96 41.71
N TYR A 89 42.00 14.90 41.14
CA TYR A 89 43.43 14.61 41.20
C TYR A 89 44.28 15.54 40.33
N LEU A 90 43.65 16.22 39.37
CA LEU A 90 44.28 17.22 38.50
C LEU A 90 44.01 18.66 38.97
N GLY A 91 43.33 18.83 40.10
CA GLY A 91 42.90 20.15 40.59
C GLY A 91 41.85 20.83 39.71
N LEU A 92 41.15 20.08 38.85
CA LEU A 92 40.09 20.58 37.97
C LEU A 92 38.72 20.41 38.65
N GLY A 93 37.92 21.47 38.68
CA GLY A 93 36.55 21.42 39.21
C GLY A 93 35.59 20.80 38.19
N PHE A 94 35.28 19.51 38.33
CA PHE A 94 34.29 18.81 37.49
C PHE A 94 33.27 18.07 38.38
N ASP A 95 32.42 18.86 39.05
CA ASP A 95 31.31 18.35 39.85
C ASP A 95 29.94 18.61 39.18
N SER A 96 28.89 18.00 39.72
CA SER A 96 27.54 18.14 39.20
C SER A 96 27.05 19.60 39.16
N SER A 97 27.52 20.45 40.09
CA SER A 97 27.14 21.87 40.16
C SER A 97 27.80 22.70 39.06
N ALA A 98 29.07 22.40 38.76
CA ALA A 98 29.82 23.00 37.66
C ALA A 98 29.19 22.62 36.31
N LEU A 99 28.79 21.36 36.14
CA LEU A 99 28.09 20.89 34.95
C LEU A 99 26.73 21.57 34.73
N VAL A 100 25.91 21.66 35.77
CA VAL A 100 24.61 22.33 35.71
C VAL A 100 24.78 23.82 35.41
N SER A 101 25.75 24.47 36.02
CA SER A 101 26.03 25.90 35.80
C SER A 101 26.53 26.15 34.38
N ALA A 102 27.47 25.34 33.87
CA ALA A 102 27.98 25.44 32.51
C ALA A 102 26.88 25.20 31.47
N PHE A 103 26.03 24.18 31.67
CA PHE A 103 24.87 23.95 30.80
C PHE A 103 23.85 25.09 30.90
N GLY A 104 23.64 25.62 32.10
CA GLY A 104 22.77 26.76 32.39
C GLY A 104 23.19 28.05 31.70
N ALA A 105 24.48 28.25 31.44
CA ALA A 105 25.01 29.42 30.73
C ALA A 105 24.81 29.38 29.21
N LEU A 106 24.42 28.23 28.64
CA LEU A 106 24.28 28.08 27.19
C LEU A 106 23.04 28.84 26.63
N PRO A 107 23.11 29.32 25.37
CA PRO A 107 21.94 29.82 24.65
C PRO A 107 20.83 28.77 24.54
N PHE A 108 19.58 29.20 24.45
CA PHE A 108 18.41 28.31 24.38
C PHE A 108 18.54 27.25 23.27
N VAL A 109 18.99 27.66 22.08
CA VAL A 109 19.17 26.75 20.93
C VAL A 109 20.21 25.66 21.23
N ALA A 110 21.31 26.02 21.89
CA ALA A 110 22.34 25.05 22.27
C ALA A 110 21.84 24.07 23.34
N LYS A 111 21.10 24.55 24.34
CA LYS A 111 20.44 23.69 25.35
C LYS A 111 19.47 22.71 24.70
N ALA A 112 18.65 23.19 23.77
CA ALA A 112 17.70 22.36 23.04
C ALA A 112 18.42 21.31 22.17
N ALA A 113 19.46 21.70 21.42
CA ALA A 113 20.24 20.78 20.59
C ALA A 113 20.92 19.67 21.43
N ILE A 114 21.50 20.01 22.58
CA ILE A 114 22.12 19.01 23.47
C ILE A 114 21.04 18.10 24.08
N LYS A 115 19.97 18.69 24.62
CA LYS A 115 18.94 17.93 25.34
C LYS A 115 18.15 17.00 24.42
N PHE A 116 17.77 17.45 23.23
CA PHE A 116 16.94 16.68 22.31
C PHE A 116 17.76 15.94 21.24
N GLY A 117 18.85 16.53 20.74
CA GLY A 117 19.65 15.95 19.66
C GLY A 117 20.79 15.04 20.12
N LEU A 118 21.53 15.44 21.15
CA LEU A 118 22.74 14.70 21.59
C LEU A 118 22.45 13.67 22.68
N LEU A 119 21.53 13.96 23.60
CA LEU A 119 21.24 13.09 24.73
C LEU A 119 19.87 12.42 24.61
N GLY A 120 18.81 13.20 24.37
CA GLY A 120 17.43 12.71 24.33
C GLY A 120 17.17 11.71 23.20
N PHE A 121 17.37 12.13 21.94
CA PHE A 121 17.15 11.25 20.79
C PHE A 121 18.02 9.99 20.85
N PRO A 122 19.35 10.05 21.07
CA PRO A 122 20.18 8.85 21.14
C PRO A 122 19.77 7.91 22.26
N PHE A 123 19.47 8.42 23.45
CA PHE A 123 19.00 7.60 24.57
C PHE A 123 17.66 6.91 24.24
N SER A 124 16.65 7.66 23.84
CA SER A 124 15.33 7.11 23.52
C SER A 124 15.38 6.09 22.38
N TYR A 125 16.12 6.41 21.32
CA TYR A 125 16.29 5.51 20.19
C TYR A 125 17.00 4.22 20.60
N HIS A 126 18.13 4.32 21.31
CA HIS A 126 18.89 3.16 21.75
C HIS A 126 18.09 2.27 22.70
N PHE A 127 17.35 2.88 23.64
CA PHE A 127 16.50 2.16 24.59
C PHE A 127 15.38 1.38 23.88
N ILE A 128 14.60 2.07 23.04
CA ILE A 128 13.47 1.46 22.34
C ILE A 128 13.95 0.40 21.34
N ASN A 129 14.98 0.71 20.55
CA ASN A 129 15.49 -0.25 19.59
C ASN A 129 16.25 -1.40 20.27
N GLY A 130 16.84 -1.18 21.44
CA GLY A 130 17.43 -2.22 22.29
C GLY A 130 16.39 -3.23 22.76
N ILE A 131 15.22 -2.78 23.21
CA ILE A 131 14.09 -3.67 23.52
C ILE A 131 13.70 -4.50 22.29
N ARG A 132 13.65 -3.88 21.10
CA ARG A 132 13.39 -4.60 19.85
C ARG A 132 14.44 -5.66 19.55
N HIS A 133 15.72 -5.38 19.79
CA HIS A 133 16.78 -6.38 19.67
C HIS A 133 16.63 -7.53 20.66
N LEU A 134 16.29 -7.26 21.92
CA LEU A 134 16.02 -8.31 22.91
C LEU A 134 14.83 -9.19 22.48
N VAL A 135 13.78 -8.60 21.92
CA VAL A 135 12.65 -9.35 21.34
C VAL A 135 13.10 -10.21 20.16
N PHE A 136 13.97 -9.67 19.30
CA PHE A 136 14.58 -10.45 18.23
C PHE A 136 15.38 -11.61 18.81
N ASP A 137 16.23 -11.40 19.81
CA ASP A 137 17.05 -12.47 20.43
C ASP A 137 16.20 -13.63 20.99
N LEU A 138 14.93 -13.40 21.35
CA LEU A 138 13.96 -14.44 21.72
C LEU A 138 13.38 -15.22 20.53
N GLY A 139 13.86 -14.98 19.31
CA GLY A 139 13.35 -15.58 18.06
C GLY A 139 12.04 -14.97 17.56
N ILE A 140 11.54 -13.93 18.21
CA ILE A 140 10.24 -13.31 17.92
C ILE A 140 10.45 -12.13 16.96
N GLY A 141 9.73 -12.07 15.84
CA GLY A 141 9.79 -10.92 14.93
C GLY A 141 10.85 -10.98 13.82
N TYR A 142 11.60 -12.09 13.69
CA TYR A 142 12.67 -12.28 12.69
C TYR A 142 12.18 -12.50 11.24
N LYS A 143 10.86 -12.70 11.02
CA LYS A 143 10.32 -12.88 9.65
C LYS A 143 10.32 -11.53 8.94
N LYS A 144 10.78 -11.46 7.69
CA LYS A 144 10.86 -10.23 6.85
C LYS A 144 9.55 -9.41 6.82
N ALA A 145 8.40 -10.09 6.94
CA ALA A 145 7.07 -9.49 7.04
C ALA A 145 6.81 -8.75 8.38
N GLN A 146 7.39 -9.21 9.49
CA GLN A 146 7.26 -8.59 10.82
C GLN A 146 8.14 -7.34 10.95
N PHE A 147 9.30 -7.31 10.28
CA PHE A 147 10.18 -6.13 10.22
C PHE A 147 9.54 -4.96 9.46
N LYS A 148 8.91 -5.21 8.31
CA LYS A 148 8.09 -4.19 7.61
C LYS A 148 6.86 -3.77 8.44
N LYS A 149 6.27 -4.69 9.21
CA LYS A 149 5.10 -4.40 10.07
C LYS A 149 5.39 -3.42 11.20
N SER A 150 6.58 -3.38 11.80
CA SER A 150 6.84 -2.44 12.92
C SER A 150 7.03 -1.00 12.47
N GLU A 151 7.58 -0.79 11.28
CA GLU A 151 7.80 0.54 10.68
C GLU A 151 6.52 1.04 9.97
N ALA A 152 5.80 0.11 9.34
CA ALA A 152 4.49 0.40 8.79
C ALA A 152 3.44 0.54 9.90
N ALA A 153 3.53 -0.07 11.08
CA ALA A 153 2.54 0.09 12.17
C ALA A 153 2.29 1.54 12.59
N THR A 154 3.28 2.43 12.48
CA THR A 154 3.12 3.86 12.78
C THR A 154 2.41 4.64 11.66
N TRP A 155 2.41 4.10 10.43
CA TRP A 155 1.76 4.66 9.24
C TRP A 155 0.50 3.87 8.79
N ILE A 156 0.29 2.64 9.29
CA ILE A 156 -0.76 1.68 8.94
C ILE A 156 -2.08 1.96 9.66
N LEU A 157 -2.07 2.70 10.79
CA LEU A 157 -3.32 2.99 11.50
C LEU A 157 -4.37 3.65 10.58
N SER A 158 -3.96 4.53 9.65
CA SER A 158 -4.83 5.15 8.65
C SER A 158 -5.01 4.36 7.33
N LEU A 159 -4.19 3.34 7.08
CA LEU A 159 -4.18 2.63 5.80
C LEU A 159 -5.43 1.78 5.48
N PRO A 160 -6.10 1.06 6.41
CA PRO A 160 -7.31 0.34 6.02
C PRO A 160 -8.39 1.32 5.56
N TYR A 161 -8.61 2.42 6.29
CA TYR A 161 -9.70 3.38 6.01
C TYR A 161 -9.50 4.16 4.70
N SER A 162 -8.26 4.58 4.41
CA SER A 162 -7.93 5.29 3.17
C SER A 162 -7.76 4.38 1.94
N LEU A 163 -7.83 3.06 2.12
CA LEU A 163 -7.47 2.08 1.11
C LEU A 163 -8.14 2.32 -0.25
N PRO A 164 -9.45 2.61 -0.36
CA PRO A 164 -10.07 2.75 -1.68
C PRO A 164 -9.56 3.98 -2.45
N LEU A 165 -9.44 5.14 -1.79
CA LEU A 165 -8.84 6.31 -2.42
C LEU A 165 -7.38 6.06 -2.75
N LEU A 166 -6.61 5.48 -1.83
CA LEU A 166 -5.20 5.18 -2.04
C LEU A 166 -5.00 4.26 -3.26
N ARG A 167 -5.78 3.20 -3.37
CA ARG A 167 -5.75 2.27 -4.51
C ARG A 167 -6.17 2.94 -5.81
N ARG A 168 -7.17 3.81 -5.76
CA ARG A 168 -7.58 4.62 -6.92
C ARG A 168 -6.44 5.51 -7.41
N LEU A 169 -5.73 6.17 -6.50
CA LEU A 169 -4.55 6.98 -6.80
C LEU A 169 -3.36 6.13 -7.28
N GLN A 170 -3.18 4.91 -6.76
CA GLN A 170 -2.15 3.99 -7.25
C GLN A 170 -2.46 3.50 -8.67
N PHE A 171 -3.73 3.22 -8.98
CA PHE A 171 -4.15 2.81 -10.32
C PHE A 171 -3.85 3.88 -11.37
N THR A 172 -3.78 5.17 -11.02
CA THR A 172 -3.41 6.22 -11.99
C THR A 172 -2.00 6.06 -12.56
N LYS A 173 -1.14 5.25 -11.91
CA LYS A 173 0.21 4.93 -12.39
C LYS A 173 0.22 3.80 -13.43
N LEU A 174 -0.86 3.04 -13.54
CA LEU A 174 -1.02 2.01 -14.57
C LEU A 174 -1.33 2.66 -15.92
N GLU A 175 -1.00 1.96 -17.01
CA GLU A 175 -1.27 2.42 -18.37
C GLU A 175 -2.77 2.66 -18.57
N GLY A 176 -3.15 3.85 -19.07
CA GLY A 176 -4.57 4.25 -19.20
C GLY A 176 -5.30 4.47 -17.86
N GLY A 177 -4.54 4.56 -16.76
CA GLY A 177 -5.05 4.70 -15.40
C GLY A 177 -5.53 6.10 -15.04
N LEU A 178 -4.82 7.13 -15.51
CA LEU A 178 -5.19 8.54 -15.35
C LEU A 178 -5.91 9.05 -16.61
N ARG A 179 -7.11 9.61 -16.43
CA ARG A 179 -7.87 10.26 -17.50
C ARG A 179 -7.62 11.77 -17.47
N GLU A 180 -7.69 12.43 -18.62
CA GLU A 180 -7.51 13.89 -18.70
C GLU A 180 -8.53 14.67 -17.86
N THR A 181 -9.74 14.11 -17.77
CA THR A 181 -10.88 14.61 -16.99
C THR A 181 -10.75 14.34 -15.48
N ALA A 182 -9.74 13.59 -15.06
CA ALA A 182 -9.50 13.30 -13.65
C ALA A 182 -8.76 14.44 -12.95
N LYS A 183 -9.11 14.67 -11.69
CA LYS A 183 -8.46 15.62 -10.78
C LYS A 183 -8.40 15.03 -9.38
N VAL A 184 -7.38 15.44 -8.62
CA VAL A 184 -7.22 15.11 -7.20
C VAL A 184 -7.31 16.41 -6.42
N ILE A 185 -8.19 16.44 -5.43
CA ILE A 185 -8.45 17.60 -4.59
C ILE A 185 -8.00 17.24 -3.17
N LEU A 186 -7.25 18.14 -2.53
CA LEU A 186 -6.87 18.03 -1.12
C LEU A 186 -7.36 19.26 -0.38
N ALA A 187 -8.13 19.05 0.68
CA ALA A 187 -8.53 20.08 1.64
C ALA A 187 -7.86 19.77 2.99
N ALA A 188 -6.91 20.61 3.39
CA ALA A 188 -6.19 20.53 4.65
C ALA A 188 -6.01 21.93 5.25
N GLU A 189 -5.72 22.01 6.56
CA GLU A 189 -5.43 23.29 7.23
C GLU A 189 -4.00 23.78 6.98
N SER A 190 -3.07 22.84 6.82
CA SER A 190 -1.66 23.11 6.50
C SER A 190 -1.30 22.66 5.09
N LYS A 191 -0.14 23.11 4.61
CA LYS A 191 0.41 22.69 3.32
C LYS A 191 0.79 21.20 3.34
N LEU A 192 0.83 20.57 2.17
CA LEU A 192 1.14 19.14 2.04
C LEU A 192 2.54 18.80 2.59
N GLU A 193 3.51 19.71 2.41
CA GLU A 193 4.88 19.58 2.90
C GLU A 193 4.95 19.48 4.44
N GLU A 194 3.93 19.98 5.13
CA GLU A 194 3.82 19.97 6.60
C GLU A 194 3.13 18.70 7.12
N SER A 195 2.77 17.74 6.25
CA SER A 195 2.10 16.48 6.60
C SER A 195 0.86 16.70 7.47
N PRO A 196 -0.22 17.31 6.92
CA PRO A 196 -1.40 17.67 7.69
C PRO A 196 -1.98 16.47 8.44
N LYS A 197 -2.28 16.67 9.72
CA LYS A 197 -2.89 15.63 10.57
C LYS A 197 -4.38 15.44 10.29
N GLN A 198 -5.06 16.49 9.83
CA GLN A 198 -6.47 16.49 9.51
C GLN A 198 -6.65 16.97 8.08
N PHE A 199 -7.22 16.11 7.24
CA PHE A 199 -7.44 16.44 5.84
C PHE A 199 -8.57 15.60 5.24
N THR A 200 -9.07 16.09 4.11
CA THR A 200 -9.96 15.36 3.23
C THR A 200 -9.37 15.39 1.83
N ALA A 201 -9.23 14.22 1.22
CA ALA A 201 -8.73 14.05 -0.13
C ALA A 201 -9.80 13.39 -1.00
N MET A 202 -9.87 13.79 -2.27
CA MET A 202 -10.87 13.32 -3.21
C MET A 202 -10.25 13.14 -4.59
N TYR A 203 -10.48 11.97 -5.18
CA TYR A 203 -10.30 11.76 -6.61
C TYR A 203 -11.65 11.98 -7.29
N VAL A 204 -11.70 12.78 -8.36
CA VAL A 204 -12.91 13.01 -9.15
C VAL A 204 -12.59 12.93 -10.64
N ASP A 205 -13.41 12.21 -11.39
CA ASP A 205 -13.34 12.10 -12.85
C ASP A 205 -14.72 12.32 -13.47
N VAL A 206 -14.99 13.57 -13.84
CA VAL A 206 -16.29 14.01 -14.39
C VAL A 206 -16.62 13.37 -15.74
N GLY A 207 -15.62 12.92 -16.50
CA GLY A 207 -15.79 12.17 -17.76
C GLY A 207 -15.77 10.64 -17.59
N GLY A 208 -15.63 10.15 -16.35
CA GLY A 208 -15.30 8.76 -16.01
C GLY A 208 -16.42 7.72 -16.08
N GLY A 209 -17.69 8.14 -16.14
CA GLY A 209 -18.87 7.27 -16.00
C GLY A 209 -19.05 6.24 -17.13
N PRO A 210 -19.98 5.26 -16.99
CA PRO A 210 -20.97 5.08 -15.91
C PRO A 210 -20.48 4.26 -14.71
N ASP A 211 -19.19 3.98 -14.59
CA ASP A 211 -18.65 3.37 -13.37
C ASP A 211 -18.39 4.44 -12.29
N THR A 212 -17.93 4.03 -11.11
CA THR A 212 -17.56 4.98 -10.04
C THR A 212 -16.62 6.06 -10.60
N GLN A 213 -16.99 7.32 -10.40
CA GLN A 213 -16.23 8.49 -10.89
C GLN A 213 -15.39 9.13 -9.79
N THR A 214 -15.82 8.94 -8.55
CA THR A 214 -15.32 9.68 -7.41
C THR A 214 -15.05 8.76 -6.22
N TRP A 215 -13.92 9.00 -5.55
CA TRP A 215 -13.52 8.37 -4.30
C TRP A 215 -13.08 9.48 -3.34
N ILE A 216 -13.48 9.37 -2.08
CA ILE A 216 -13.12 10.33 -1.04
C ILE A 216 -12.53 9.59 0.16
N TYR A 217 -11.59 10.23 0.83
CA TYR A 217 -11.11 9.84 2.14
C TYR A 217 -11.03 11.08 3.01
N SER A 218 -11.64 11.03 4.18
CA SER A 218 -11.42 12.00 5.25
C SER A 218 -10.74 11.32 6.42
N THR A 219 -9.79 12.01 7.08
CA THR A 219 -9.22 11.50 8.34
C THR A 219 -10.27 11.29 9.43
N TYR A 220 -11.47 11.88 9.28
CA TYR A 220 -12.64 11.63 10.12
C TYR A 220 -13.15 10.18 10.08
N GLU A 221 -12.83 9.42 9.03
CA GLU A 221 -13.19 7.99 8.91
C GLU A 221 -12.42 7.12 9.90
N HIS A 222 -11.34 7.63 10.49
CA HIS A 222 -10.53 6.89 11.44
C HIS A 222 -11.28 6.71 12.79
N PRO A 223 -11.32 5.51 13.38
CA PRO A 223 -12.02 5.26 14.65
C PRO A 223 -11.54 6.17 15.80
N ASP A 224 -10.24 6.44 15.88
CA ASP A 224 -9.69 7.36 16.88
C ASP A 224 -10.23 8.80 16.76
N GLN A 225 -10.76 9.18 15.59
CA GLN A 225 -11.41 10.46 15.34
C GLN A 225 -12.94 10.39 15.50
N ALA A 226 -13.52 9.19 15.59
CA ALA A 226 -14.97 9.00 15.73
C ALA A 226 -15.51 9.49 17.09
N ALA A 227 -14.64 9.67 18.09
CA ALA A 227 -14.99 10.28 19.37
C ALA A 227 -14.97 11.83 19.35
N THR A 228 -14.48 12.44 18.27
CA THR A 228 -14.41 13.90 18.13
C THR A 228 -15.82 14.44 17.87
N ARG A 229 -16.40 15.11 18.87
CA ARG A 229 -17.74 15.73 18.77
C ARG A 229 -17.75 16.96 17.85
N ASP A 230 -16.62 17.62 17.69
CA ASP A 230 -16.48 18.75 16.78
C ASP A 230 -16.14 18.27 15.36
N THR A 231 -17.13 18.36 14.47
CA THR A 231 -17.01 17.99 13.06
C THR A 231 -16.81 19.21 12.15
N THR A 232 -16.74 20.42 12.71
CA THR A 232 -16.72 21.69 11.97
C THR A 232 -15.59 21.76 10.95
N ILE A 233 -14.40 21.29 11.32
CA ILE A 233 -13.23 21.27 10.42
C ILE A 233 -13.49 20.36 9.21
N TYR A 234 -14.01 19.16 9.45
CA TYR A 234 -14.30 18.18 8.40
C TYR A 234 -15.45 18.65 7.50
N GLU A 235 -16.49 19.27 8.05
CA GLU A 235 -17.56 19.89 7.25
C GLU A 235 -17.03 20.97 6.31
N LYS A 236 -16.14 21.86 6.80
CA LYS A 236 -15.48 22.87 5.97
C LYS A 236 -14.60 22.25 4.89
N GLN A 237 -13.86 21.18 5.21
CA GLN A 237 -13.04 20.46 4.23
C GLN A 237 -13.90 19.79 3.15
N LEU A 238 -15.01 19.16 3.56
CA LEU A 238 -15.96 18.52 2.67
C LEU A 238 -16.66 19.53 1.74
N ASP A 239 -17.07 20.69 2.27
CA ASP A 239 -17.61 21.76 1.43
C ASP A 239 -16.57 22.23 0.40
N LYS A 240 -15.31 22.45 0.79
CA LYS A 240 -14.23 22.84 -0.14
C LYS A 240 -14.05 21.83 -1.28
N VAL A 241 -14.01 20.52 -1.01
CA VAL A 241 -13.84 19.52 -2.08
C VAL A 241 -15.08 19.44 -2.98
N VAL A 242 -16.28 19.67 -2.44
CA VAL A 242 -17.52 19.76 -3.22
C VAL A 242 -17.52 20.99 -4.11
N GLN A 243 -17.20 22.19 -3.58
CA GLN A 243 -17.08 23.41 -4.39
C GLN A 243 -16.07 23.24 -5.51
N LYS A 244 -14.90 22.65 -5.21
CA LYS A 244 -13.90 22.41 -6.24
C LYS A 244 -14.35 21.40 -7.30
N SER A 245 -15.16 20.41 -6.93
CA SER A 245 -15.77 19.47 -7.87
C SER A 245 -16.78 20.14 -8.81
N ILE A 246 -17.53 21.13 -8.31
CA ILE A 246 -18.43 21.96 -9.13
C ILE A 246 -17.64 22.77 -10.17
N GLU A 247 -16.55 23.40 -9.75
CA GLU A 247 -15.65 24.11 -10.67
C GLU A 247 -15.12 23.18 -11.77
N ILE A 248 -14.67 21.98 -11.40
CA ILE A 248 -14.16 20.99 -12.36
C ILE A 248 -15.24 20.54 -13.34
N ALA A 249 -16.48 20.32 -12.87
CA ALA A 249 -17.59 19.96 -13.74
C ALA A 249 -17.97 21.10 -14.70
N LYS A 250 -17.95 22.34 -14.22
CA LYS A 250 -18.18 23.54 -15.04
C LYS A 250 -17.11 23.70 -16.12
N ASP A 251 -15.84 23.54 -15.74
CA ASP A 251 -14.70 23.63 -16.66
C ASP A 251 -14.70 22.51 -17.71
N TYR A 252 -15.26 21.34 -17.37
CA TYR A 252 -15.41 20.24 -18.32
C TYR A 252 -16.41 20.56 -19.44
N GLY A 253 -17.46 21.33 -19.15
CA GLY A 253 -18.34 21.94 -20.16
C GLY A 253 -19.10 20.96 -21.06
N ARG A 254 -19.23 19.69 -20.66
CA ARG A 254 -19.95 18.63 -21.38
C ARG A 254 -20.96 17.95 -20.45
N GLU A 255 -21.98 17.34 -21.04
CA GLU A 255 -22.98 16.56 -20.30
C GLU A 255 -22.33 15.42 -19.50
N LEU A 256 -22.72 15.28 -18.22
CA LEU A 256 -22.26 14.19 -17.38
C LEU A 256 -23.18 12.98 -17.54
N VAL A 257 -22.61 11.80 -17.31
CA VAL A 257 -23.32 10.52 -17.44
C VAL A 257 -24.53 10.41 -16.48
N TYR A 258 -24.49 11.14 -15.36
CA TYR A 258 -25.58 11.21 -14.38
C TYR A 258 -26.23 12.59 -14.31
N GLY A 259 -26.39 13.26 -15.45
CA GLY A 259 -26.99 14.60 -15.54
C GLY A 259 -26.08 15.65 -14.89
N ASP A 260 -26.50 16.17 -13.74
CA ASP A 260 -25.76 17.17 -12.97
C ASP A 260 -24.91 16.58 -11.84
N ALA A 261 -24.74 15.26 -11.81
CA ALA A 261 -24.04 14.56 -10.74
C ALA A 261 -22.87 13.70 -11.24
N VAL A 262 -21.97 13.38 -10.29
CA VAL A 262 -20.96 12.34 -10.43
C VAL A 262 -21.23 11.21 -9.46
N LEU A 263 -20.93 9.97 -9.87
CA LEU A 263 -21.07 8.81 -9.00
C LEU A 263 -19.91 8.73 -7.99
N LEU A 264 -20.22 8.96 -6.72
CA LEU A 264 -19.32 8.78 -5.59
C LEU A 264 -19.52 7.39 -4.96
N GLY A 265 -18.50 6.56 -5.03
CA GLY A 265 -18.55 5.17 -4.60
C GLY A 265 -17.76 4.91 -3.33
N THR A 266 -17.97 3.72 -2.75
CA THR A 266 -17.31 3.25 -1.52
C THR A 266 -17.26 4.28 -0.39
N LEU A 267 -18.28 5.16 -0.31
CA LEU A 267 -18.33 6.30 0.60
C LEU A 267 -18.62 5.83 2.02
N HIS A 268 -17.69 6.10 2.95
CA HIS A 268 -17.85 5.79 4.37
C HIS A 268 -19.09 6.48 4.97
N ASP A 269 -19.84 5.76 5.82
CA ASP A 269 -21.10 6.22 6.40
C ASP A 269 -20.95 7.56 7.17
N SER A 270 -19.91 7.70 7.99
CA SER A 270 -19.66 8.94 8.75
C SER A 270 -19.41 10.16 7.85
N VAL A 271 -18.71 9.99 6.71
CA VAL A 271 -18.45 11.07 5.77
C VAL A 271 -19.70 11.38 4.94
N ARG A 272 -20.50 10.36 4.60
CA ARG A 272 -21.80 10.55 3.97
C ARG A 272 -22.71 11.42 4.82
N GLU A 273 -22.80 11.17 6.12
CA GLU A 273 -23.63 11.94 7.04
C GLU A 273 -23.28 13.44 6.98
N LEU A 274 -21.98 13.77 7.01
CA LEU A 274 -21.52 15.16 6.88
C LEU A 274 -21.77 15.73 5.48
N LEU A 275 -21.52 14.96 4.41
CA LEU A 275 -21.77 15.41 3.04
C LEU A 275 -23.26 15.65 2.77
N CYS A 276 -24.17 14.89 3.38
CA CYS A 276 -25.62 15.12 3.26
C CYS A 276 -26.03 16.53 3.74
N LYS A 277 -25.31 17.12 4.71
CA LYS A 277 -25.56 18.49 5.20
C LYS A 277 -25.36 19.56 4.12
N THR A 278 -24.57 19.27 3.08
CA THR A 278 -24.38 20.19 1.93
C THR A 278 -25.66 20.33 1.08
N GLY A 279 -26.59 19.37 1.19
CA GLY A 279 -27.77 19.28 0.33
C GLY A 279 -27.46 18.92 -1.12
N ARG A 280 -26.28 18.34 -1.40
CA ARG A 280 -25.84 17.93 -2.75
C ARG A 280 -25.68 16.42 -2.92
N VAL A 281 -25.97 15.64 -1.89
CA VAL A 281 -25.87 14.18 -1.93
C VAL A 281 -27.25 13.57 -2.13
N GLN A 282 -27.39 12.77 -3.18
CA GLN A 282 -28.56 11.95 -3.41
C GLN A 282 -28.21 10.47 -3.17
N PRO A 283 -28.84 9.80 -2.19
CA PRO A 283 -28.68 8.37 -2.00
C PRO A 283 -29.11 7.56 -3.22
N ARG A 284 -28.49 6.40 -3.44
CA ARG A 284 -28.92 5.45 -4.46
C ARG A 284 -29.75 4.33 -3.87
N GLU A 285 -30.69 3.81 -4.66
CA GLU A 285 -31.54 2.66 -4.32
C GLU A 285 -30.75 1.38 -4.02
N THR A 286 -29.51 1.30 -4.50
CA THR A 286 -28.58 0.18 -4.22
C THR A 286 -28.28 0.00 -2.73
N GLY A 287 -28.56 0.99 -1.89
CA GLY A 287 -28.45 0.89 -0.44
C GLY A 287 -27.01 0.91 0.08
N VAL A 288 -26.82 0.26 1.22
CA VAL A 288 -25.54 0.18 1.94
C VAL A 288 -24.81 -1.12 1.65
N TYR A 289 -23.48 -1.08 1.78
CA TYR A 289 -22.58 -2.22 1.60
C TYR A 289 -21.64 -2.29 2.81
N ASP A 290 -21.12 -3.49 3.09
CA ASP A 290 -20.00 -3.64 4.02
C ASP A 290 -18.69 -3.59 3.23
N LYS A 291 -17.71 -2.84 3.74
CA LYS A 291 -16.34 -2.90 3.27
C LYS A 291 -15.65 -4.10 3.90
N TRP A 292 -15.28 -5.06 3.07
CA TRP A 292 -14.51 -6.23 3.47
C TRP A 292 -13.04 -6.00 3.21
N LEU A 293 -12.21 -6.26 4.21
CA LEU A 293 -10.75 -6.24 4.07
C LEU A 293 -10.18 -7.64 4.24
N PHE A 294 -9.09 -7.88 3.51
CA PHE A 294 -8.33 -9.12 3.54
C PHE A 294 -6.86 -8.77 3.72
N LYS A 295 -6.18 -9.46 4.64
CA LYS A 295 -4.73 -9.39 4.69
C LYS A 295 -4.16 -10.25 3.57
N TYR A 296 -3.29 -9.67 2.77
CA TYR A 296 -2.66 -10.36 1.63
C TYR A 296 -1.98 -11.67 2.06
N GLU A 297 -1.29 -11.67 3.21
CA GLU A 297 -0.60 -12.84 3.77
C GLU A 297 -1.55 -13.98 4.18
N ASP A 298 -2.80 -13.64 4.50
CA ASP A 298 -3.84 -14.57 4.96
C ASP A 298 -4.71 -15.09 3.80
N ILE A 299 -4.52 -14.60 2.57
CA ILE A 299 -5.25 -15.11 1.40
C ILE A 299 -4.94 -16.62 1.22
N PRO A 300 -5.97 -17.50 1.14
CA PRO A 300 -5.76 -18.95 1.07
C PRO A 300 -4.83 -19.35 -0.07
N LYS A 301 -3.77 -20.09 0.22
CA LYS A 301 -2.76 -20.53 -0.76
C LYS A 301 -3.09 -21.87 -1.41
N ASP A 302 -4.04 -22.60 -0.83
CA ASP A 302 -4.46 -23.91 -1.30
C ASP A 302 -5.29 -23.70 -2.58
N GLU A 303 -4.61 -23.73 -3.73
CA GLU A 303 -5.26 -23.74 -5.03
C GLU A 303 -5.87 -25.12 -5.26
N VAL A 304 -7.16 -25.17 -5.56
CA VAL A 304 -7.76 -26.39 -6.10
C VAL A 304 -7.21 -26.51 -7.51
N GLU A 305 -6.58 -27.65 -7.83
CA GLU A 305 -6.19 -27.93 -9.21
C GLU A 305 -7.41 -27.81 -10.10
N LEU A 306 -7.27 -27.12 -11.23
CA LEU A 306 -8.37 -26.99 -12.16
C LEU A 306 -8.76 -28.40 -12.64
N PRO A 307 -10.06 -28.77 -12.57
CA PRO A 307 -10.53 -30.03 -13.13
C PRO A 307 -10.11 -30.18 -14.59
N GLU A 308 -9.99 -31.42 -15.05
CA GLU A 308 -9.70 -31.73 -16.45
C GLU A 308 -10.65 -30.98 -17.39
N GLY A 309 -10.10 -30.44 -18.47
CA GLY A 309 -10.83 -29.63 -19.45
C GLY A 309 -11.04 -28.16 -19.06
N MET A 310 -10.43 -27.68 -17.97
CA MET A 310 -10.45 -26.26 -17.57
C MET A 310 -9.07 -25.61 -17.64
N LYS A 311 -9.04 -24.32 -18.02
CA LYS A 311 -7.82 -23.51 -18.12
C LYS A 311 -8.00 -22.12 -17.53
N TRP A 312 -6.89 -21.55 -17.05
CA TRP A 312 -6.82 -20.15 -16.67
C TRP A 312 -6.82 -19.25 -17.91
N GLY A 313 -7.39 -18.06 -17.79
CA GLY A 313 -7.33 -17.03 -18.81
C GLY A 313 -7.60 -15.64 -18.26
N THR A 314 -7.41 -14.63 -19.10
CA THR A 314 -7.82 -13.25 -18.85
C THR A 314 -9.07 -12.93 -19.65
N ALA A 315 -9.79 -11.87 -19.25
CA ALA A 315 -10.97 -11.42 -19.96
C ALA A 315 -10.62 -10.89 -21.35
N THR A 316 -11.27 -11.44 -22.38
CA THR A 316 -11.35 -10.86 -23.72
C THR A 316 -12.56 -9.92 -23.82
N GLU A 317 -12.70 -9.24 -24.94
CA GLU A 317 -13.86 -8.39 -25.19
C GLU A 317 -15.18 -9.18 -25.15
N ASP A 318 -15.22 -10.37 -25.75
CA ASP A 318 -16.42 -11.21 -25.77
C ASP A 318 -16.76 -11.76 -24.39
N ASP A 319 -15.74 -12.11 -23.58
CA ASP A 319 -15.99 -12.47 -22.19
C ASP A 319 -16.58 -11.30 -21.41
N CYS A 320 -16.10 -10.07 -21.62
CA CYS A 320 -16.67 -8.90 -20.98
C CYS A 320 -18.15 -8.69 -21.36
N ARG A 321 -18.57 -9.03 -22.59
CA ARG A 321 -20.00 -9.01 -22.98
C ARG A 321 -20.81 -10.03 -22.18
N ILE A 322 -20.26 -11.22 -21.97
CA ILE A 322 -20.88 -12.25 -21.12
C ILE A 322 -21.00 -11.74 -19.68
N VAL A 323 -19.93 -11.18 -19.11
CA VAL A 323 -19.92 -10.62 -17.75
C VAL A 323 -21.02 -9.56 -17.58
N VAL A 324 -21.14 -8.62 -18.53
CA VAL A 324 -22.19 -7.59 -18.53
C VAL A 324 -23.58 -8.22 -18.58
N SER A 325 -23.78 -9.29 -19.37
CA SER A 325 -25.07 -9.99 -19.44
C SER A 325 -25.46 -10.76 -18.17
N ARG A 326 -24.54 -10.96 -17.22
CA ARG A 326 -24.73 -11.74 -15.99
C ARG A 326 -24.87 -10.88 -14.74
N THR A 327 -24.92 -9.56 -14.90
CA THR A 327 -25.07 -8.62 -13.78
C THR A 327 -26.11 -7.56 -14.09
N ASN A 328 -26.85 -7.14 -13.07
CA ASN A 328 -27.73 -5.98 -13.10
C ASN A 328 -26.99 -4.68 -12.77
N ILE A 329 -25.70 -4.74 -12.43
CA ILE A 329 -24.88 -3.57 -12.19
C ILE A 329 -24.53 -2.96 -13.56
N PRO A 330 -24.84 -1.68 -13.81
CA PRO A 330 -24.61 -1.04 -15.10
C PRO A 330 -23.10 -0.88 -15.35
N ARG A 331 -22.49 -1.91 -15.96
CA ARG A 331 -21.09 -1.93 -16.38
C ARG A 331 -21.00 -1.95 -17.89
N THR A 332 -19.90 -1.42 -18.42
CA THR A 332 -19.61 -1.45 -19.84
C THR A 332 -18.41 -2.34 -20.15
N VAL A 333 -18.38 -2.90 -21.35
CA VAL A 333 -17.24 -3.68 -21.85
C VAL A 333 -15.95 -2.86 -21.82
N GLN A 334 -16.02 -1.59 -22.21
CA GLN A 334 -14.89 -0.67 -22.22
C GLN A 334 -14.28 -0.49 -20.82
N VAL A 335 -15.11 -0.46 -19.78
CA VAL A 335 -14.61 -0.36 -18.40
C VAL A 335 -13.98 -1.67 -17.93
N LEU A 336 -14.65 -2.80 -18.12
CA LEU A 336 -14.13 -4.10 -17.69
C LEU A 336 -12.78 -4.44 -18.32
N ARG A 337 -12.58 -4.08 -19.59
CA ARG A 337 -11.30 -4.29 -20.30
C ARG A 337 -10.10 -3.56 -19.67
N ARG A 338 -10.35 -2.53 -18.87
CA ARG A 338 -9.29 -1.75 -18.19
C ARG A 338 -8.95 -2.30 -16.81
N MET A 339 -9.70 -3.28 -16.32
CA MET A 339 -9.54 -3.84 -14.99
C MET A 339 -8.72 -5.13 -15.05
N PRO A 340 -7.77 -5.35 -14.11
CA PRO A 340 -7.15 -6.65 -13.94
C PRO A 340 -8.22 -7.72 -13.75
N SER A 341 -8.09 -8.83 -14.48
CA SER A 341 -9.09 -9.89 -14.51
C SER A 341 -8.44 -11.27 -14.50
N LEU A 342 -9.21 -12.24 -14.00
CA LEU A 342 -8.86 -13.65 -14.09
C LEU A 342 -10.13 -14.45 -14.35
N MET A 343 -10.01 -15.48 -15.18
CA MET A 343 -11.10 -16.36 -15.60
C MET A 343 -10.66 -17.82 -15.54
N ILE A 344 -11.61 -18.68 -15.22
CA ILE A 344 -11.56 -20.12 -15.49
C ILE A 344 -12.45 -20.35 -16.72
N LYS A 345 -11.88 -20.97 -17.74
CA LYS A 345 -12.52 -21.26 -19.02
C LYS A 345 -12.46 -22.75 -19.31
N LEU A 346 -13.40 -23.26 -20.10
CA LEU A 346 -13.30 -24.58 -20.70
C LEU A 346 -12.25 -24.58 -21.83
N GLU A 347 -11.86 -25.77 -22.32
CA GLU A 347 -10.90 -25.88 -23.42
C GLU A 347 -11.32 -25.11 -24.67
N ASP A 348 -12.62 -25.13 -24.97
CA ASP A 348 -13.24 -24.39 -26.09
C ASP A 348 -13.25 -22.86 -25.92
N GLY A 349 -12.84 -22.36 -24.74
CA GLY A 349 -12.77 -20.93 -24.43
C GLY A 349 -13.97 -20.39 -23.65
N THR A 350 -15.02 -21.18 -23.42
CA THR A 350 -16.22 -20.75 -22.68
C THR A 350 -15.89 -20.37 -21.24
N PRO A 351 -16.16 -19.12 -20.77
CA PRO A 351 -15.91 -18.72 -19.39
C PRO A 351 -16.93 -19.33 -18.42
N VAL A 352 -16.45 -19.96 -17.35
CA VAL A 352 -17.30 -20.61 -16.33
C VAL A 352 -17.19 -19.95 -14.95
N SER A 353 -16.09 -19.25 -14.67
CA SER A 353 -15.95 -18.42 -13.46
C SER A 353 -14.99 -17.26 -13.75
N TRP A 354 -15.26 -16.08 -13.18
CA TRP A 354 -14.47 -14.88 -13.41
C TRP A 354 -14.53 -13.93 -12.22
N ALA A 355 -13.56 -13.03 -12.15
CA ALA A 355 -13.56 -11.88 -11.26
C ALA A 355 -12.64 -10.79 -11.80
N PHE A 356 -12.83 -9.58 -11.29
CA PHE A 356 -12.06 -8.40 -11.65
C PHE A 356 -11.60 -7.67 -10.38
N LEU A 357 -10.49 -6.94 -10.48
CA LEU A 357 -10.14 -5.92 -9.50
C LEU A 357 -10.55 -4.56 -10.05
N GLY A 358 -11.43 -3.87 -9.32
CA GLY A 358 -11.91 -2.55 -9.68
C GLY A 358 -10.79 -1.50 -9.68
N PHE A 359 -11.13 -0.29 -10.09
CA PHE A 359 -10.19 0.83 -10.15
C PHE A 359 -9.58 1.22 -8.79
N ASP A 360 -10.19 0.78 -7.70
CA ASP A 360 -9.73 0.91 -6.31
C ASP A 360 -9.23 -0.41 -5.72
N GLY A 361 -8.90 -1.40 -6.57
CA GLY A 361 -8.38 -2.70 -6.15
C GLY A 361 -9.42 -3.60 -5.47
N SER A 362 -10.69 -3.20 -5.41
CA SER A 362 -11.75 -4.01 -4.82
C SER A 362 -12.06 -5.23 -5.69
N LEU A 363 -12.27 -6.41 -5.09
CA LEU A 363 -12.78 -7.58 -5.81
C LEU A 363 -14.23 -7.32 -6.22
N ILE A 364 -14.47 -7.34 -7.52
CA ILE A 364 -15.77 -7.04 -8.13
C ILE A 364 -16.12 -8.07 -9.20
N SER A 365 -17.41 -8.11 -9.56
CA SER A 365 -17.94 -8.97 -10.63
C SER A 365 -17.55 -10.44 -10.50
N LEU A 366 -17.33 -10.92 -9.26
CA LEU A 366 -17.04 -12.32 -9.00
C LEU A 366 -18.28 -13.16 -9.31
N HIS A 367 -18.12 -14.13 -10.21
CA HIS A 367 -19.21 -15.02 -10.59
C HIS A 367 -18.68 -16.43 -10.87
N CYS A 368 -19.56 -17.40 -10.69
CA CYS A 368 -19.38 -18.77 -11.15
C CYS A 368 -20.71 -19.26 -11.69
N GLU A 369 -20.68 -19.78 -12.91
CA GLU A 369 -21.85 -20.30 -13.60
C GLU A 369 -22.47 -21.45 -12.80
N GLU A 370 -23.81 -21.50 -12.79
CA GLU A 370 -24.57 -22.36 -11.88
C GLU A 370 -24.14 -23.83 -11.88
N PRO A 371 -23.92 -24.49 -13.05
CA PRO A 371 -23.46 -25.88 -13.10
C PRO A 371 -22.10 -26.14 -12.43
N TYR A 372 -21.29 -25.10 -12.26
CA TYR A 372 -19.91 -25.17 -11.76
C TYR A 372 -19.76 -24.68 -10.31
N ARG A 373 -20.85 -24.20 -9.68
CA ARG A 373 -20.86 -23.75 -8.28
C ARG A 373 -20.61 -24.90 -7.31
N ARG A 374 -20.22 -24.53 -6.07
CA ARG A 374 -19.92 -25.46 -4.95
C ARG A 374 -18.74 -26.42 -5.21
N ARG A 375 -17.89 -26.12 -6.20
CA ARG A 375 -16.65 -26.87 -6.51
C ARG A 375 -15.36 -26.15 -6.08
N GLY A 376 -15.47 -25.05 -5.35
CA GLY A 376 -14.31 -24.24 -4.92
C GLY A 376 -13.74 -23.28 -5.97
N LEU A 377 -14.17 -23.36 -7.24
CA LEU A 377 -13.61 -22.58 -8.35
C LEU A 377 -13.57 -21.06 -8.11
N ALA A 378 -14.68 -20.47 -7.65
CA ALA A 378 -14.74 -19.02 -7.36
C ALA A 378 -13.75 -18.61 -6.26
N LYS A 379 -13.55 -19.46 -5.25
CA LYS A 379 -12.59 -19.23 -4.17
C LYS A 379 -11.16 -19.28 -4.70
N THR A 380 -10.83 -20.33 -5.43
CA THR A 380 -9.51 -20.50 -6.03
C THR A 380 -9.19 -19.34 -6.97
N LEU A 381 -10.14 -18.96 -7.83
CA LEU A 381 -10.00 -17.83 -8.75
C LEU A 381 -9.80 -16.50 -8.02
N ALA A 382 -10.63 -16.17 -7.03
CA ALA A 382 -10.51 -14.91 -6.30
C ALA A 382 -9.19 -14.83 -5.51
N ALA A 383 -8.78 -15.93 -4.88
CA ALA A 383 -7.52 -16.01 -4.14
C ALA A 383 -6.31 -15.83 -5.07
N LYS A 384 -6.33 -16.50 -6.23
CA LYS A 384 -5.29 -16.38 -7.26
C LYS A 384 -5.24 -14.96 -7.85
N LEU A 385 -6.39 -14.37 -8.18
CA LEU A 385 -6.49 -12.99 -8.67
C LEU A 385 -5.87 -11.99 -7.69
N PHE A 386 -6.19 -12.11 -6.39
CA PHE A 386 -5.57 -11.25 -5.38
C PHE A 386 -4.05 -11.42 -5.35
N ARG A 387 -3.53 -12.66 -5.31
CA ARG A 387 -2.08 -12.90 -5.27
C ARG A 387 -1.34 -12.34 -6.48
N GLU A 388 -1.93 -12.49 -7.67
CA GLU A 388 -1.26 -12.11 -8.91
C GLU A 388 -1.40 -10.64 -9.27
N LYS A 389 -2.52 -10.00 -8.91
CA LYS A 389 -2.88 -8.66 -9.42
C LYS A 389 -3.01 -7.57 -8.38
N SER A 390 -3.14 -7.89 -7.08
CA SER A 390 -3.21 -6.82 -6.05
C SER A 390 -1.89 -6.06 -5.90
N LEU A 391 -0.76 -6.74 -6.13
CA LEU A 391 0.58 -6.15 -6.06
C LEU A 391 0.85 -5.15 -7.21
N ASP A 392 0.09 -5.24 -8.31
CA ASP A 392 0.14 -4.26 -9.40
C ASP A 392 -0.32 -2.87 -8.93
N PHE A 393 -1.16 -2.81 -7.88
CA PHE A 393 -1.56 -1.55 -7.26
C PHE A 393 -0.50 -1.09 -6.24
N ALA A 394 -0.19 -1.92 -5.23
CA ALA A 394 0.90 -1.72 -4.26
C ALA A 394 1.09 -2.91 -3.29
N ASP A 395 2.29 -3.03 -2.73
CA ASP A 395 2.72 -3.98 -1.68
C ASP A 395 2.48 -3.43 -0.25
N ASP A 396 1.23 -3.07 0.08
CA ASP A 396 0.81 -2.57 1.41
C ASP A 396 0.15 -3.64 2.29
N GLY A 397 -0.03 -4.85 1.75
CA GLY A 397 -0.55 -6.01 2.45
C GLY A 397 -2.07 -6.09 2.58
N TRP A 398 -2.84 -5.23 1.91
CA TRP A 398 -4.31 -5.22 2.01
C TRP A 398 -5.04 -5.41 0.67
N CYS A 399 -6.03 -6.28 0.65
CA CYS A 399 -7.03 -6.36 -0.41
C CYS A 399 -8.40 -5.95 0.13
N CYS A 400 -9.35 -5.61 -0.75
CA CYS A 400 -10.71 -5.29 -0.30
C CYS A 400 -11.81 -5.77 -1.27
N ALA A 401 -13.06 -5.72 -0.81
CA ALA A 401 -14.27 -5.97 -1.59
C ALA A 401 -15.45 -5.23 -0.96
N ASP A 402 -16.46 -4.92 -1.75
CA ASP A 402 -17.67 -4.23 -1.31
C ASP A 402 -18.87 -5.17 -1.48
N VAL A 403 -19.53 -5.51 -0.38
CA VAL A 403 -20.55 -6.58 -0.38
C VAL A 403 -21.82 -6.13 0.31
N ALA A 404 -22.94 -6.27 -0.38
CA ALA A 404 -24.26 -5.94 0.17
C ALA A 404 -24.58 -6.83 1.40
N PRO A 405 -25.23 -6.29 2.46
CA PRO A 405 -25.52 -7.04 3.67
C PRO A 405 -26.39 -8.28 3.45
N ASP A 406 -27.30 -8.21 2.48
CA ASP A 406 -28.24 -9.27 2.09
C ASP A 406 -27.62 -10.33 1.15
N ASN A 407 -26.44 -10.04 0.56
CA ASN A 407 -25.75 -10.97 -0.34
C ASN A 407 -24.97 -12.04 0.45
N GLY A 408 -25.70 -12.99 1.04
CA GLY A 408 -25.14 -14.08 1.85
C GLY A 408 -24.05 -14.89 1.14
N GLY A 409 -24.21 -15.11 -0.17
CA GLY A 409 -23.24 -15.84 -0.99
C GLY A 409 -21.87 -15.14 -1.07
N SER A 410 -21.87 -13.85 -1.38
CA SER A 410 -20.63 -13.05 -1.46
C SER A 410 -20.00 -12.86 -0.09
N ARG A 411 -20.80 -12.72 0.98
CA ARG A 411 -20.28 -12.66 2.36
C ARG A 411 -19.62 -13.98 2.75
N GLY A 412 -20.23 -15.12 2.42
CA GLY A 412 -19.65 -16.44 2.61
C GLY A 412 -18.34 -16.60 1.83
N MET A 413 -18.30 -16.11 0.60
CA MET A 413 -17.12 -16.06 -0.24
C MET A 413 -16.00 -15.25 0.43
N CYS A 414 -16.26 -14.01 0.87
CA CYS A 414 -15.27 -13.20 1.56
C CYS A 414 -14.74 -13.87 2.84
N LYS A 415 -15.60 -14.50 3.66
CA LYS A 415 -15.17 -15.29 4.82
C LYS A 415 -14.24 -16.43 4.43
N SER A 416 -14.54 -17.14 3.34
CA SER A 416 -13.72 -18.25 2.85
C SER A 416 -12.33 -17.82 2.35
N LEU A 417 -12.15 -16.53 2.03
CA LEU A 417 -10.88 -15.88 1.70
C LEU A 417 -10.19 -15.25 2.92
N ASN A 418 -10.65 -15.56 4.14
CA ASN A 418 -10.17 -14.99 5.39
C ASN A 418 -10.41 -13.48 5.55
N GLY A 419 -11.38 -12.93 4.80
CA GLY A 419 -11.80 -11.54 4.92
C GLY A 419 -12.72 -11.29 6.10
N LYS A 420 -12.76 -10.03 6.54
CA LYS A 420 -13.67 -9.55 7.59
C LYS A 420 -14.36 -8.27 7.14
N PRO A 421 -15.63 -8.03 7.51
CA PRO A 421 -16.27 -6.74 7.35
C PRO A 421 -15.70 -5.76 8.38
N TYR A 422 -15.44 -4.52 7.99
CA TYR A 422 -14.88 -3.49 8.88
C TYR A 422 -15.82 -2.31 9.09
N TRP A 423 -16.34 -1.70 8.03
CA TRP A 423 -17.26 -0.55 8.11
C TRP A 423 -18.32 -0.58 7.01
N ARG A 424 -19.34 0.28 7.15
CA ARG A 424 -20.38 0.45 6.14
C ARG A 424 -20.04 1.56 5.16
N ILE A 425 -20.36 1.31 3.90
CA ILE A 425 -20.16 2.23 2.77
C ILE A 425 -21.42 2.32 1.92
N SER A 426 -21.46 3.27 0.98
CA SER A 426 -22.52 3.37 -0.02
C SER A 426 -22.05 4.03 -1.31
N TRP A 427 -22.88 3.94 -2.34
CA TRP A 427 -22.78 4.76 -3.54
C TRP A 427 -23.84 5.85 -3.49
N VAL A 428 -23.43 7.07 -3.83
CA VAL A 428 -24.30 8.24 -3.87
C VAL A 428 -24.04 9.04 -5.15
N LEU A 429 -25.04 9.80 -5.58
CA LEU A 429 -24.84 10.83 -6.59
C LEU A 429 -24.46 12.13 -5.88
N LEU A 430 -23.30 12.69 -6.23
CA LEU A 430 -22.87 13.99 -5.77
C LEU A 430 -23.19 15.03 -6.85
N HIS A 431 -24.14 15.91 -6.57
CA HIS A 431 -24.58 16.97 -7.48
C HIS A 431 -23.52 18.08 -7.58
N VAL A 432 -22.90 18.13 -8.76
CA VAL A 432 -21.85 19.09 -9.14
C VAL A 432 -22.36 20.16 -10.12
N GLY A 433 -23.59 20.05 -10.61
CA GLY A 433 -24.29 21.09 -11.36
C GLY A 433 -25.05 22.10 -10.49
N GLU A 434 -26.00 22.81 -11.10
CA GLU A 434 -26.85 23.77 -10.41
C GLU A 434 -27.67 23.08 -9.30
N LYS A 435 -27.77 23.73 -8.14
CA LYS A 435 -28.41 23.12 -6.97
C LYS A 435 -29.90 22.98 -7.25
N VAL A 436 -30.41 21.75 -7.42
CA VAL A 436 -31.85 21.50 -7.49
C VAL A 436 -32.49 22.00 -6.18
N PRO A 437 -33.48 22.90 -6.22
CA PRO A 437 -34.17 23.35 -5.02
C PRO A 437 -34.79 22.15 -4.32
N ILE A 438 -34.54 22.00 -3.02
CA ILE A 438 -35.17 20.96 -2.21
C ILE A 438 -36.68 21.21 -2.26
N GLN A 439 -37.42 20.38 -3.00
CA GLN A 439 -38.87 20.32 -2.85
C GLN A 439 -39.14 19.84 -1.43
N LYS A 440 -39.61 20.75 -0.58
CA LYS A 440 -40.24 20.39 0.70
C LYS A 440 -41.43 19.48 0.36
N THR A 441 -41.25 18.18 0.44
CA THR A 441 -42.38 17.25 0.40
C THR A 441 -43.27 17.59 1.58
N GLY A 442 -44.42 18.18 1.28
CA GLY A 442 -45.43 18.55 2.25
C GLY A 442 -45.89 17.32 3.03
N THR A 443 -45.95 17.48 4.34
CA THR A 443 -46.75 16.64 5.22
C THR A 443 -48.21 16.67 4.76
N ALA A 444 -48.75 15.50 4.43
CA ALA A 444 -50.18 15.23 4.42
C ALA A 444 -50.43 14.02 5.32
#